data_AF-A0A1Y0FUB0-F1
#
_entry.id   AF-A0A1Y0FUB0-F1
#
_cell.length_a   1.000
_cell.length_b   1.000
_cell.length_c   1.000
_cell.angle_alpha   90.00
_cell.angle_beta   90.00
_cell.angle_gamma   90.00
#
_symmetry.space_group_name_H-M   'P 1'
#
loop_
_entity.id
_entity.type
_entity.pdbx_description
1 polymer ?
#
loop_
_entity_poly.entity_id
_entity_poly.type
_entity_poly.pdbx_seq_one_letter_code
_entity_poly.pdbx_strand_id
1 'polypeptide(L)'
;MVSHYKINQRALLFACSLTSALAVADVTIQENNPGFCSYEGVISTSNNGYTGSGYVDLDNSGGKRINYDIQVPVSGTYHLSFRYANTGSTSSALVVNGSSGSLSFPRTASLSTWSAAGKHVNLYAGNNTVRLQATGSQAIANIDSLTVTGNASAGTCGGSYSSASSSSVVASSTSSAVSSSSSVSSSITPSSSSSSLISSSASSASSTPIANCPAQPNPSETVQLPATVELGVGEVFDGNNRRYNLSGGSQAEGQPPLFRLQHDAVIRNVVIGNLASDGIHCEGSCTIENVWWEDIGEDAATARGPAGTVMRINCGGAFQGDDKVFQHNGRGAVHISNFIAENAGKLYRACGDCTGNGGPRYVTIENVRTNDVDTIVGINKNFGDVAVLRNLTIYHPSSHKVKACQVYQGVVKGQGSTSALGVEFETENCDVKPSDITLIGTTRLNMDGYTGSDQPNVSP
;
A
#
# COMPACT_ATOMS: atom_id res chain seq x y z
N MET A 1 9.34 73.69 -34.95
CA MET A 1 8.36 72.67 -35.38
C MET A 1 8.85 71.32 -34.88
N VAL A 2 8.00 70.61 -34.15
CA VAL A 2 8.23 69.26 -33.65
C VAL A 2 8.30 68.28 -34.83
N SER A 3 9.25 67.35 -34.83
CA SER A 3 9.02 66.03 -35.43
C SER A 3 9.94 64.98 -34.81
N HIS A 4 9.31 63.88 -34.41
CA HIS A 4 9.84 62.72 -33.70
C HIS A 4 10.36 61.62 -34.64
N TYR A 5 11.01 60.63 -34.02
CA TYR A 5 11.06 59.18 -34.34
C TYR A 5 12.22 58.69 -35.24
N LYS A 6 12.88 57.54 -35.01
CA LYS A 6 12.75 56.42 -34.05
C LYS A 6 14.09 55.63 -34.09
N ILE A 7 14.74 55.33 -32.96
CA ILE A 7 15.94 54.47 -32.93
C ILE A 7 15.49 53.01 -32.78
N ASN A 8 16.02 52.13 -33.64
CA ASN A 8 15.71 50.70 -33.69
C ASN A 8 16.82 49.94 -32.94
N GLN A 9 16.59 49.52 -31.69
CA GLN A 9 17.52 48.67 -30.95
C GLN A 9 17.10 47.20 -31.08
N ARG A 10 17.92 46.40 -31.77
CA ARG A 10 17.86 44.93 -31.69
C ARG A 10 18.61 44.49 -30.44
N ALA A 11 17.88 44.12 -29.40
CA ALA A 11 18.43 43.48 -28.22
C ALA A 11 18.75 42.01 -28.53
N LEU A 12 20.02 41.64 -28.38
CA LEU A 12 20.51 40.26 -28.41
C LEU A 12 20.21 39.64 -27.04
N LEU A 13 19.18 38.80 -26.94
CA LEU A 13 18.84 38.06 -25.72
C LEU A 13 19.78 36.87 -25.57
N PHE A 14 20.77 37.00 -24.69
CA PHE A 14 21.57 35.87 -24.19
C PHE A 14 20.70 35.11 -23.18
N ALA A 15 20.17 33.94 -23.58
CA ALA A 15 19.44 33.06 -22.67
C ALA A 15 20.44 32.43 -21.68
N CYS A 16 20.53 33.01 -20.48
CA CYS A 16 21.17 32.38 -19.34
C CYS A 16 20.25 31.24 -18.87
N SER A 17 20.60 30.00 -19.22
CA SER A 17 19.96 28.81 -18.65
C SER A 17 20.27 28.76 -17.15
N LEU A 18 19.34 29.21 -16.32
CA LEU A 18 19.30 28.81 -14.92
C LEU A 18 18.94 27.31 -14.89
N THR A 19 19.96 26.46 -14.80
CA THR A 19 19.79 25.15 -14.18
C THR A 19 19.48 25.41 -12.72
N SER A 20 18.20 25.42 -12.36
CA SER A 20 17.79 25.28 -10.97
C SER A 20 18.37 23.96 -10.47
N ALA A 21 19.39 24.01 -9.62
CA ALA A 21 19.85 22.85 -8.89
C ALA A 21 18.66 22.37 -8.06
N LEU A 22 18.14 21.17 -8.37
CA LEU A 22 17.17 20.48 -7.51
C LEU A 22 17.71 20.53 -6.08
N ALA A 23 16.94 21.13 -5.17
CA ALA A 23 17.28 21.11 -3.77
C ALA A 23 17.39 19.65 -3.35
N VAL A 24 18.60 19.27 -2.96
CA VAL A 24 18.93 17.93 -2.48
C VAL A 24 18.22 17.80 -1.13
N ALA A 25 17.05 17.17 -1.10
CA ALA A 25 16.28 17.05 0.12
C ALA A 25 16.89 15.95 1.00
N ASP A 26 17.29 16.34 2.21
CA ASP A 26 17.68 15.42 3.27
C ASP A 26 16.40 14.78 3.86
N VAL A 27 16.47 13.50 4.21
CA VAL A 27 15.40 12.85 4.99
C VAL A 27 15.82 12.73 6.43
N THR A 28 14.94 13.09 7.37
CA THR A 28 15.11 12.78 8.79
C THR A 28 14.06 11.73 9.19
N ILE A 29 14.55 10.56 9.59
CA ILE A 29 13.76 9.44 10.06
C ILE A 29 13.73 9.53 11.59
N GLN A 30 12.53 9.81 12.11
CA GLN A 30 12.20 9.74 13.54
C GLN A 30 11.70 8.34 13.90
N GLU A 31 11.68 8.01 15.17
CA GLU A 31 10.98 6.84 15.67
C GLU A 31 9.49 6.86 15.30
N ASN A 32 8.93 5.68 15.01
CA ASN A 32 7.57 5.45 14.50
C ASN A 32 7.23 6.11 13.15
N ASN A 33 8.18 6.74 12.47
CA ASN A 33 8.00 7.26 11.12
C ASN A 33 8.46 6.25 10.05
N PRO A 34 8.03 6.40 8.78
CA PRO A 34 8.52 5.58 7.69
C PRO A 34 10.06 5.54 7.63
N GLY A 35 10.60 4.36 7.31
CA GLY A 35 12.04 4.11 7.29
C GLY A 35 12.64 3.73 8.66
N PHE A 36 11.88 3.84 9.76
CA PHE A 36 12.24 3.28 11.06
C PHE A 36 11.61 1.89 11.22
N CYS A 37 12.40 0.82 11.09
CA CYS A 37 11.85 -0.52 10.81
C CYS A 37 11.71 -1.42 12.03
N SER A 38 12.67 -1.37 12.95
CA SER A 38 12.59 -2.11 14.21
C SER A 38 13.66 -1.63 15.18
N TYR A 39 13.44 -1.87 16.47
CA TYR A 39 14.38 -1.57 17.53
C TYR A 39 14.23 -2.59 18.67
N GLU A 40 15.30 -2.80 19.44
CA GLU A 40 15.33 -3.73 20.57
C GLU A 40 15.63 -2.97 21.87
N GLY A 41 14.62 -2.28 22.40
CA GLY A 41 14.69 -1.44 23.60
C GLY A 41 13.36 -0.74 23.85
N VAL A 42 13.40 0.50 24.36
CA VAL A 42 12.20 1.32 24.58
C VAL A 42 12.31 2.66 23.86
N ILE A 43 11.18 3.16 23.36
CA ILE A 43 11.05 4.57 23.02
C ILE A 43 10.73 5.32 24.30
N SER A 44 11.65 6.15 24.76
CA SER A 44 11.57 6.89 26.01
C SER A 44 11.38 8.38 25.76
N THR A 45 10.78 9.05 26.75
CA THR A 45 10.59 10.50 26.77
C THR A 45 11.19 11.15 28.02
N SER A 46 11.92 10.37 28.83
CA SER A 46 12.41 10.81 30.14
C SER A 46 13.51 11.88 30.10
N ASN A 47 14.19 12.04 28.96
CA ASN A 47 15.26 13.00 28.76
C ASN A 47 14.82 14.07 27.77
N ASN A 48 14.62 15.31 28.22
CA ASN A 48 14.12 16.40 27.38
C ASN A 48 15.05 16.73 26.19
N GLY A 49 14.48 17.38 25.16
CA GLY A 49 15.23 17.90 24.02
C GLY A 49 15.34 16.94 22.83
N TYR A 50 14.70 15.77 22.89
CA TYR A 50 14.49 14.91 21.71
C TYR A 50 13.53 15.58 20.70
N THR A 51 13.44 15.01 19.51
CA THR A 51 12.52 15.42 18.44
C THR A 51 11.54 14.28 18.15
N GLY A 52 10.40 14.58 17.50
CA GLY A 52 9.39 13.54 17.28
C GLY A 52 8.63 13.14 18.57
N SER A 53 8.31 11.86 18.68
CA SER A 53 7.56 11.21 19.76
C SER A 53 8.43 10.74 20.94
N GLY A 54 9.75 10.60 20.78
CA GLY A 54 10.67 10.13 21.82
C GLY A 54 12.10 9.95 21.32
N TYR A 55 12.84 9.06 21.98
CA TYR A 55 14.15 8.57 21.51
C TYR A 55 14.29 7.10 21.87
N VAL A 56 15.09 6.36 21.12
CA VAL A 56 15.38 4.95 21.40
C VAL A 56 16.47 4.83 22.47
N ASP A 57 16.10 4.16 23.56
CA ASP A 57 17.00 3.63 24.59
C ASP A 57 17.09 2.12 24.38
N LEU A 58 18.20 1.63 23.80
CA LEU A 58 18.38 0.20 23.52
C LEU A 58 18.63 -0.58 24.81
N ASP A 59 18.14 -1.83 24.87
CA ASP A 59 18.46 -2.72 25.99
C ASP A 59 19.98 -2.85 26.18
N ASN A 60 20.42 -2.88 27.44
CA ASN A 60 21.82 -3.02 27.83
C ASN A 60 22.37 -4.44 27.59
N SER A 61 22.50 -4.83 26.32
CA SER A 61 23.02 -6.13 25.90
C SER A 61 23.65 -6.07 24.51
N GLY A 62 24.67 -6.90 24.29
CA GLY A 62 25.32 -7.02 22.98
C GLY A 62 24.37 -7.58 21.93
N GLY A 63 24.48 -7.08 20.70
CA GLY A 63 23.65 -7.52 19.58
C GLY A 63 22.32 -6.79 19.43
N LYS A 64 21.91 -6.00 20.43
CA LYS A 64 20.72 -5.14 20.38
C LYS A 64 20.88 -4.06 19.30
N ARG A 65 19.82 -3.78 18.55
CA ARG A 65 19.93 -2.93 17.36
C ARG A 65 18.71 -2.08 17.07
N ILE A 66 18.95 -1.06 16.24
CA ILE A 66 17.93 -0.28 15.53
C ILE A 66 18.15 -0.53 14.03
N ASN A 67 17.08 -0.88 13.32
CA ASN A 67 17.09 -1.07 11.88
C ASN A 67 16.30 0.05 11.21
N TYR A 68 16.90 0.61 10.17
CA TYR A 68 16.33 1.60 9.28
C TYR A 68 16.42 1.09 7.85
N ASP A 69 15.45 1.49 7.03
CA ASP A 69 15.55 1.35 5.59
C ASP A 69 15.55 2.75 4.97
N ILE A 70 16.44 2.96 3.99
CA ILE A 70 16.66 4.24 3.33
C ILE A 70 16.55 4.05 1.82
N GLN A 71 15.65 4.78 1.19
CA GLN A 71 15.54 4.80 -0.25
C GLN A 71 16.44 5.90 -0.81
N VAL A 72 17.27 5.55 -1.80
CA VAL A 72 18.02 6.56 -2.59
C VAL A 72 17.82 6.34 -4.08
N PRO A 73 17.76 7.40 -4.90
CA PRO A 73 17.48 7.31 -6.33
C PRO A 73 18.71 6.91 -7.16
N VAL A 74 19.92 7.15 -6.66
CA VAL A 74 21.18 6.89 -7.38
C VAL A 74 22.18 6.24 -6.43
N SER A 75 22.89 5.22 -6.92
CA SER A 75 24.00 4.63 -6.16
C SER A 75 25.08 5.68 -5.96
N GLY A 76 25.52 5.88 -4.72
CA GLY A 76 26.50 6.92 -4.41
C GLY A 76 26.87 6.97 -2.94
N THR A 77 27.69 7.96 -2.60
CA THR A 77 28.08 8.24 -1.22
C THR A 77 27.08 9.20 -0.59
N TYR A 78 26.48 8.78 0.51
CA TYR A 78 25.54 9.55 1.31
C TYR A 78 26.07 9.73 2.73
N HIS A 79 25.68 10.80 3.40
CA HIS A 79 26.07 11.05 4.79
C HIS A 79 24.92 10.68 5.74
N LEU A 80 25.14 9.68 6.57
CA LEU A 80 24.22 9.34 7.66
C LEU A 80 24.63 10.14 8.90
N SER A 81 23.68 10.77 9.58
CA SER A 81 23.90 11.54 10.80
C SER A 81 22.86 11.17 11.85
N PHE A 82 23.31 10.54 12.94
CA PHE A 82 22.46 10.17 14.06
C PHE A 82 22.46 11.28 15.10
N ARG A 83 21.28 11.76 15.48
CA ARG A 83 21.12 12.64 16.64
C ARG A 83 21.06 11.79 17.91
N TYR A 84 21.86 12.13 18.91
CA TYR A 84 22.07 11.25 20.07
C TYR A 84 22.39 12.00 21.37
N ALA A 85 22.18 11.34 22.51
CA ALA A 85 22.66 11.78 23.82
C ALA A 85 23.40 10.63 24.54
N ASN A 86 24.50 10.92 25.22
CA ASN A 86 25.35 9.89 25.83
C ASN A 86 26.06 10.38 27.09
N THR A 87 26.01 9.63 28.19
CA THR A 87 26.73 9.95 29.43
C THR A 87 28.17 9.43 29.46
N GLY A 88 28.49 8.46 28.60
CA GLY A 88 29.82 7.91 28.38
C GLY A 88 30.33 8.18 26.97
N SER A 89 31.36 7.46 26.54
CA SER A 89 31.77 7.41 25.13
C SER A 89 31.69 5.97 24.66
N THR A 90 30.84 5.73 23.67
CA THR A 90 30.52 4.38 23.19
C THR A 90 30.75 4.30 21.70
N SER A 91 30.86 3.08 21.17
CA SER A 91 30.91 2.83 19.73
C SER A 91 29.94 1.71 19.39
N SER A 92 29.29 1.85 18.24
CA SER A 92 28.33 0.88 17.73
C SER A 92 28.78 0.37 16.37
N ALA A 93 28.38 -0.85 16.01
CA ALA A 93 28.47 -1.33 14.65
C ALA A 93 27.41 -0.62 13.80
N LEU A 94 27.85 0.00 12.71
CA LEU A 94 26.99 0.52 11.65
C LEU A 94 27.07 -0.45 10.47
N VAL A 95 26.01 -1.21 10.25
CA VAL A 95 25.91 -2.19 9.17
C VAL A 95 25.04 -1.62 8.06
N VAL A 96 25.59 -1.46 6.87
CA VAL A 96 24.90 -0.92 5.70
C VAL A 96 24.91 -1.97 4.59
N ASN A 97 23.74 -2.43 4.16
CA ASN A 97 23.61 -3.51 3.15
C ASN A 97 24.48 -4.73 3.46
N GLY A 98 24.50 -5.14 4.74
CA GLY A 98 25.32 -6.25 5.25
C GLY A 98 26.80 -5.94 5.47
N SER A 99 27.32 -4.79 4.99
CA SER A 99 28.71 -4.37 5.22
C SER A 99 28.85 -3.68 6.57
N SER A 100 29.74 -4.21 7.43
CA SER A 100 29.93 -3.69 8.79
C SER A 100 31.03 -2.63 8.86
N GLY A 101 30.78 -1.56 9.60
CA GLY A 101 31.77 -0.59 10.07
C GLY A 101 31.45 -0.12 11.48
N SER A 102 32.22 0.85 12.00
CA SER A 102 31.98 1.46 13.30
C SER A 102 31.47 2.90 13.19
N LEU A 103 30.68 3.33 14.19
CA LEU A 103 30.32 4.72 14.45
C LEU A 103 30.52 5.03 15.93
N SER A 104 31.20 6.13 16.23
CA SER A 104 31.49 6.57 17.60
C SER A 104 30.46 7.57 18.08
N PHE A 105 30.03 7.44 19.32
CA PHE A 105 29.16 8.37 20.02
C PHE A 105 29.86 8.95 21.25
N PRO A 106 30.61 10.06 21.10
CA PRO A 106 31.26 10.76 22.21
C PRO A 106 30.29 11.23 23.30
N ARG A 107 30.81 11.43 24.51
CA ARG A 107 30.03 11.97 25.65
C ARG A 107 29.39 13.31 25.32
N THR A 108 28.10 13.46 25.60
CA THR A 108 27.39 14.75 25.58
C THR A 108 27.40 15.39 26.97
N ALA A 109 27.05 16.68 27.05
CA ALA A 109 27.09 17.42 28.32
C ALA A 109 26.12 16.84 29.38
N SER A 110 24.95 16.36 28.93
CA SER A 110 23.92 15.69 29.73
C SER A 110 23.07 14.82 28.82
N LEU A 111 22.20 13.98 29.40
CA LEU A 111 21.20 13.22 28.63
C LEU A 111 20.11 14.08 27.99
N SER A 112 19.98 15.35 28.42
CA SER A 112 19.11 16.35 27.79
C SER A 112 19.83 17.21 26.74
N THR A 113 21.13 16.98 26.53
CA THR A 113 21.94 17.67 25.53
C THR A 113 22.25 16.71 24.40
N TRP A 114 21.68 16.99 23.23
CA TRP A 114 21.77 16.14 22.05
C TRP A 114 22.85 16.65 21.08
N SER A 115 23.61 15.73 20.51
CA SER A 115 24.64 16.00 19.50
C SER A 115 24.39 15.16 18.25
N ALA A 116 25.26 15.28 17.24
CA ALA A 116 25.18 14.52 16.00
C ALA A 116 26.47 13.73 15.76
N ALA A 117 26.34 12.45 15.42
CA ALA A 117 27.44 11.60 15.00
C ALA A 117 27.11 11.01 13.63
N GLY A 118 28.01 11.20 12.66
CA GLY A 118 27.74 10.79 11.28
C GLY A 118 28.88 10.07 10.59
N LYS A 119 28.56 9.42 9.47
CA LYS A 119 29.49 8.68 8.63
C LYS A 119 29.03 8.71 7.17
N HIS A 120 29.99 8.90 6.27
CA HIS A 120 29.76 8.71 4.84
C HIS A 120 29.71 7.21 4.52
N VAL A 121 28.67 6.78 3.84
CA VAL A 121 28.44 5.39 3.45
C VAL A 121 28.04 5.32 1.97
N ASN A 122 28.30 4.18 1.34
CA ASN A 122 27.80 3.94 -0.01
C ASN A 122 26.42 3.29 0.08
N LEU A 123 25.44 3.95 -0.53
CA LEU A 123 24.09 3.43 -0.73
C LEU A 123 23.93 3.09 -2.21
N TYR A 124 23.19 2.02 -2.49
CA TYR A 124 22.81 1.63 -3.85
C TYR A 124 21.47 2.28 -4.21
N ALA A 125 21.27 2.63 -5.48
CA ALA A 125 19.95 3.03 -5.95
C ALA A 125 18.91 1.98 -5.54
N GLY A 126 17.79 2.43 -4.96
CA GLY A 126 16.82 1.56 -4.33
C GLY A 126 16.82 1.64 -2.80
N ASN A 127 16.24 0.61 -2.18
CA ASN A 127 16.11 0.51 -0.74
C ASN A 127 17.41 -0.05 -0.13
N ASN A 128 17.93 0.61 0.89
CA ASN A 128 19.17 0.23 1.57
C ASN A 128 18.87 -0.05 3.03
N THR A 129 19.42 -1.16 3.52
CA THR A 129 19.31 -1.53 4.94
C THR A 129 20.42 -0.83 5.72
N VAL A 130 20.06 -0.16 6.82
CA VAL A 130 20.98 0.46 7.76
C VAL A 130 20.67 0.00 9.16
N ARG A 131 21.66 -0.59 9.84
CA ARG A 131 21.53 -1.08 11.20
C ARG A 131 22.57 -0.45 12.10
N LEU A 132 22.11 0.11 13.22
CA LEU A 132 22.96 0.50 14.33
C LEU A 132 22.88 -0.58 15.42
N GLN A 133 23.99 -1.22 15.76
CA GLN A 133 24.02 -2.40 16.64
C GLN A 133 25.06 -2.27 17.76
N ALA A 134 24.67 -2.64 18.97
CA ALA A 134 25.57 -2.74 20.12
C ALA A 134 26.61 -3.85 19.92
N THR A 135 27.90 -3.54 20.08
CA THR A 135 29.02 -4.48 19.87
C THR A 135 29.53 -5.14 21.15
N GLY A 136 28.97 -4.79 22.31
CA GLY A 136 29.34 -5.36 23.61
C GLY A 136 28.18 -5.25 24.60
N SER A 137 28.41 -5.63 25.86
CA SER A 137 27.38 -5.63 26.91
C SER A 137 27.05 -4.24 27.47
N GLN A 138 27.53 -3.15 26.86
CA GLN A 138 27.29 -1.79 27.31
C GLN A 138 26.16 -1.14 26.52
N ALA A 139 25.45 -0.22 27.17
CA ALA A 139 24.52 0.70 26.53
C ALA A 139 25.16 1.36 25.31
N ILE A 140 24.41 1.54 24.22
CA ILE A 140 24.79 2.53 23.21
C ILE A 140 24.34 3.92 23.67
N ALA A 141 24.62 4.95 22.88
CA ALA A 141 24.00 6.25 23.10
C ALA A 141 22.46 6.18 22.91
N ASN A 142 21.72 7.04 23.59
CA ASN A 142 20.31 7.26 23.31
C ASN A 142 20.18 7.86 21.90
N ILE A 143 19.42 7.22 21.02
CA ILE A 143 19.31 7.62 19.61
C ILE A 143 17.97 8.27 19.37
N ASP A 144 17.99 9.53 18.97
CA ASP A 144 16.79 10.33 18.69
C ASP A 144 16.35 10.14 17.23
N SER A 145 17.21 10.49 16.28
CA SER A 145 16.84 10.48 14.86
C SER A 145 18.00 10.12 13.95
N LEU A 146 17.68 9.68 12.73
CA LEU A 146 18.63 9.49 11.64
C LEU A 146 18.34 10.47 10.52
N THR A 147 19.28 11.35 10.21
CA THR A 147 19.25 12.20 9.02
C THR A 147 20.16 11.61 7.94
N VAL A 148 19.65 11.55 6.70
CA VAL A 148 20.41 11.16 5.51
C VAL A 148 20.52 12.37 4.61
N THR A 149 21.76 12.85 4.42
CA THR A 149 22.04 13.97 3.52
C THR A 149 22.37 13.46 2.13
N GLY A 150 21.81 14.14 1.13
CA GLY A 150 21.79 13.65 -0.24
C GLY A 150 20.41 13.11 -0.58
N ASN A 151 19.87 13.47 -1.75
CA ASN A 151 18.51 13.19 -2.25
C ASN A 151 18.06 11.77 -1.85
N ALA A 152 17.40 11.64 -0.71
CA ALA A 152 17.08 10.38 -0.06
C ALA A 152 15.71 10.51 0.58
N SER A 153 15.04 9.38 0.76
CA SER A 153 13.75 9.30 1.41
C SER A 153 13.70 8.08 2.33
N ALA A 154 12.65 8.02 3.15
CA ALA A 154 12.39 6.87 4.00
C ALA A 154 12.24 5.62 3.13
N GLY A 155 12.99 4.58 3.46
CA GLY A 155 12.89 3.28 2.81
C GLY A 155 11.67 2.50 3.27
N THR A 156 11.35 1.44 2.52
CA THR A 156 10.25 0.54 2.87
C THR A 156 10.77 -0.61 3.71
N CYS A 157 10.34 -0.68 4.95
CA CYS A 157 10.70 -1.74 5.89
C CYS A 157 10.15 -3.08 5.39
N GLY A 158 11.02 -3.90 4.77
CA GLY A 158 10.60 -5.15 4.12
C GLY A 158 11.60 -6.30 4.19
N GLY A 159 12.75 -6.11 4.84
CA GLY A 159 13.74 -7.16 5.04
C GLY A 159 13.40 -8.07 6.22
N SER A 160 13.62 -9.39 6.07
CA SER A 160 13.69 -10.30 7.21
C SER A 160 14.88 -9.89 8.09
N TYR A 161 14.61 -9.22 9.21
CA TYR A 161 15.60 -9.00 10.26
C TYR A 161 15.75 -10.30 11.04
N SER A 162 16.45 -11.28 10.45
CA SER A 162 16.56 -12.63 11.00
C SER A 162 17.21 -12.61 12.39
N SER A 163 16.41 -12.86 13.43
CA SER A 163 16.85 -13.47 14.68
C SER A 163 16.46 -14.94 14.62
N ALA A 164 17.41 -15.80 14.30
CA ALA A 164 17.24 -17.24 14.39
C ALA A 164 17.05 -17.64 15.85
N SER A 165 15.97 -18.36 16.15
CA SER A 165 15.92 -19.34 17.24
C SER A 165 14.84 -20.37 16.96
N SER A 166 15.33 -21.57 16.71
CA SER A 166 14.68 -22.87 16.56
C SER A 166 13.77 -23.28 17.72
N SER A 167 12.72 -24.05 17.43
CA SER A 167 12.46 -25.35 18.07
C SER A 167 11.38 -26.16 17.34
N SER A 168 11.77 -27.40 17.08
CA SER A 168 11.05 -28.59 16.63
C SER A 168 9.78 -28.94 17.41
N VAL A 169 8.81 -29.64 16.78
CA VAL A 169 8.39 -30.99 17.18
C VAL A 169 7.64 -31.72 16.04
N VAL A 170 7.68 -33.04 16.17
CA VAL A 170 7.44 -34.15 15.25
C VAL A 170 5.96 -34.62 15.17
N ALA A 171 5.59 -35.00 13.93
CA ALA A 171 4.96 -36.26 13.49
C ALA A 171 3.57 -36.76 14.00
N SER A 172 2.69 -37.01 13.01
CA SER A 172 1.77 -38.17 12.81
C SER A 172 0.65 -38.43 13.84
N SER A 173 -0.59 -38.85 13.52
CA SER A 173 -1.07 -39.88 12.58
C SER A 173 -2.62 -39.88 12.48
N THR A 174 -3.17 -40.28 11.31
CA THR A 174 -4.40 -41.09 11.01
C THR A 174 -5.57 -41.13 12.03
N SER A 175 -6.86 -41.00 11.68
CA SER A 175 -7.65 -41.89 10.79
C SER A 175 -9.10 -41.39 10.62
N SER A 176 -9.67 -41.60 9.42
CA SER A 176 -11.03 -42.08 9.05
C SER A 176 -12.27 -41.71 9.90
N ALA A 177 -13.26 -41.01 9.31
CA ALA A 177 -14.47 -41.53 8.63
C ALA A 177 -15.56 -42.01 9.63
N VAL A 178 -16.87 -41.72 9.54
CA VAL A 178 -17.84 -41.84 8.44
C VAL A 178 -19.19 -41.23 8.91
N SER A 179 -19.96 -40.70 7.94
CA SER A 179 -21.40 -40.96 7.68
C SER A 179 -22.45 -40.80 8.79
N SER A 180 -23.71 -40.46 8.56
CA SER A 180 -24.56 -40.00 7.44
C SER A 180 -25.99 -40.01 8.01
N SER A 181 -26.86 -39.07 7.65
CA SER A 181 -28.30 -39.30 7.35
C SER A 181 -29.02 -37.95 7.35
N SER A 182 -29.51 -37.42 6.21
CA SER A 182 -30.81 -37.72 5.57
C SER A 182 -32.00 -37.27 6.45
N SER A 183 -33.05 -36.55 6.01
CA SER A 183 -33.50 -36.14 4.68
C SER A 183 -34.88 -35.42 4.78
N VAL A 184 -35.18 -34.52 3.83
CA VAL A 184 -36.46 -34.18 3.13
C VAL A 184 -37.73 -33.73 3.90
N SER A 185 -38.21 -32.48 3.71
CA SER A 185 -39.24 -31.96 2.75
C SER A 185 -40.67 -32.02 3.34
N SER A 186 -41.68 -31.15 3.11
CA SER A 186 -42.03 -30.21 2.03
C SER A 186 -43.06 -29.15 2.50
N SER A 187 -43.06 -28.02 1.80
CA SER A 187 -44.09 -26.97 1.53
C SER A 187 -45.57 -27.13 1.92
N ILE A 188 -46.19 -26.01 2.38
CA ILE A 188 -47.59 -25.61 2.09
C ILE A 188 -47.73 -24.06 2.07
N THR A 189 -48.37 -23.52 1.03
CA THR A 189 -48.98 -22.16 0.91
C THR A 189 -50.44 -22.36 0.46
N PRO A 190 -51.36 -21.35 0.35
CA PRO A 190 -51.29 -19.91 0.61
C PRO A 190 -52.51 -19.34 1.41
N SER A 191 -52.49 -18.06 1.81
CA SER A 191 -53.55 -17.05 1.53
C SER A 191 -53.44 -15.78 2.40
N SER A 192 -53.89 -14.68 1.79
CA SER A 192 -53.72 -13.25 2.08
C SER A 192 -54.66 -12.67 3.14
N SER A 193 -54.21 -11.64 3.89
CA SER A 193 -54.92 -10.36 4.16
C SER A 193 -54.13 -9.42 5.09
N SER A 194 -53.76 -8.26 4.54
CA SER A 194 -53.83 -6.90 5.10
C SER A 194 -53.09 -6.46 6.38
N SER A 195 -52.39 -5.33 6.18
CA SER A 195 -52.09 -4.22 7.10
C SER A 195 -51.05 -4.45 8.21
N SER A 196 -49.85 -3.93 7.99
CA SER A 196 -49.37 -2.72 8.69
C SER A 196 -47.99 -2.32 8.13
N LEU A 197 -47.90 -1.06 7.67
CA LEU A 197 -46.64 -0.42 7.34
C LEU A 197 -45.86 -0.22 8.63
N ILE A 198 -44.99 -1.18 8.94
CA ILE A 198 -43.91 -0.96 9.89
C ILE A 198 -42.71 -0.60 9.02
N SER A 199 -42.35 0.69 9.02
CA SER A 199 -41.02 1.13 8.60
C SER A 199 -40.02 0.52 9.58
N SER A 200 -39.62 -0.73 9.31
CA SER A 200 -38.38 -1.28 9.82
C SER A 200 -37.28 -0.58 9.03
N SER A 201 -36.64 0.37 9.69
CA SER A 201 -35.27 0.77 9.44
C SER A 201 -34.43 -0.49 9.30
N ALA A 202 -34.28 -0.97 8.07
CA ALA A 202 -33.10 -1.69 7.68
C ALA A 202 -31.98 -0.67 7.85
N SER A 203 -31.23 -0.81 8.94
CA SER A 203 -29.91 -0.21 9.07
C SER A 203 -29.07 -0.82 7.95
N SER A 204 -29.15 -0.23 6.76
CA SER A 204 -28.17 -0.41 5.72
C SER A 204 -26.81 -0.17 6.37
N ALA A 205 -25.88 -1.09 6.16
CA ALA A 205 -24.47 -0.88 6.44
C ALA A 205 -23.94 0.20 5.47
N SER A 206 -24.46 1.42 5.61
CA SER A 206 -24.06 2.60 4.86
C SER A 206 -22.75 3.08 5.46
N SER A 207 -21.67 2.87 4.69
CA SER A 207 -20.38 3.57 4.74
C SER A 207 -19.98 4.11 6.12
N THR A 208 -19.73 3.22 7.09
CA THR A 208 -18.95 3.67 8.25
C THR A 208 -17.62 4.21 7.72
N PRO A 209 -17.11 5.36 8.14
CA PRO A 209 -15.82 5.88 7.68
C PRO A 209 -14.68 4.96 8.11
N ILE A 210 -13.64 4.78 7.29
CA ILE A 210 -12.41 4.10 7.74
C ILE A 210 -11.70 5.03 8.70
N ALA A 211 -11.32 4.52 9.87
CA ALA A 211 -10.64 5.33 10.89
C ALA A 211 -9.39 5.96 10.29
N ASN A 212 -9.15 7.23 10.62
CA ASN A 212 -8.03 8.04 10.11
C ASN A 212 -8.04 8.32 8.59
N CYS A 213 -9.13 8.04 7.88
CA CYS A 213 -9.36 8.51 6.51
C CYS A 213 -10.43 9.60 6.46
N PRO A 214 -10.33 10.55 5.50
CA PRO A 214 -11.44 11.43 5.16
C PRO A 214 -12.67 10.62 4.77
N ALA A 215 -13.86 11.09 5.16
CA ALA A 215 -15.10 10.55 4.61
C ALA A 215 -15.25 10.92 3.13
N GLN A 216 -16.09 10.18 2.41
CA GLN A 216 -16.43 10.52 1.03
C GLN A 216 -16.90 11.98 0.96
N PRO A 217 -16.24 12.83 0.15
CA PRO A 217 -16.67 14.21 0.02
C PRO A 217 -17.97 14.28 -0.77
N ASN A 218 -18.74 15.35 -0.55
CA ASN A 218 -19.86 15.72 -1.42
C ASN A 218 -19.39 16.84 -2.38
N PRO A 219 -19.07 16.54 -3.64
CA PRO A 219 -18.45 17.52 -4.54
C PRO A 219 -19.39 18.66 -4.87
N SER A 220 -18.90 19.90 -4.77
CA SER A 220 -19.65 21.11 -5.12
C SER A 220 -19.67 21.42 -6.62
N GLU A 221 -18.80 20.78 -7.40
CA GLU A 221 -18.62 21.02 -8.83
C GLU A 221 -18.21 19.71 -9.54
N THR A 222 -18.61 19.60 -10.82
CA THR A 222 -18.10 18.59 -11.75
C THR A 222 -17.24 19.23 -12.84
N VAL A 223 -15.97 18.84 -12.90
CA VAL A 223 -15.02 19.20 -13.95
C VAL A 223 -15.13 18.18 -15.08
N GLN A 224 -15.44 18.67 -16.29
CA GLN A 224 -15.44 17.85 -17.49
C GLN A 224 -14.07 17.92 -18.17
N LEU A 225 -13.35 16.81 -18.16
CA LEU A 225 -12.06 16.67 -18.82
C LEU A 225 -12.30 16.46 -20.32
N PRO A 226 -11.70 17.26 -21.21
CA PRO A 226 -11.87 17.08 -22.66
C PRO A 226 -11.05 15.90 -23.20
N ALA A 227 -10.05 15.44 -22.45
CA ALA A 227 -9.16 14.32 -22.76
C ALA A 227 -8.48 13.83 -21.48
N THR A 228 -7.74 12.71 -21.57
CA THR A 228 -6.88 12.20 -20.49
C THR A 228 -5.93 13.28 -19.97
N VAL A 229 -5.86 13.42 -18.65
CA VAL A 229 -4.87 14.24 -17.97
C VAL A 229 -3.61 13.42 -17.73
N GLU A 230 -2.50 13.87 -18.30
CA GLU A 230 -1.19 13.25 -18.16
C GLU A 230 -0.45 13.92 -17.00
N LEU A 231 -0.17 13.17 -15.93
CA LEU A 231 0.63 13.62 -14.79
C LEU A 231 2.07 13.13 -14.97
N GLY A 232 3.00 14.09 -15.08
CA GLY A 232 4.42 13.83 -15.26
C GLY A 232 5.09 13.18 -14.04
N VAL A 233 6.39 12.89 -14.18
CA VAL A 233 7.16 12.24 -13.12
C VAL A 233 7.17 13.11 -11.85
N GLY A 234 6.74 12.54 -10.73
CA GLY A 234 6.66 13.23 -9.43
C GLY A 234 5.58 14.32 -9.34
N GLU A 235 4.75 14.49 -10.37
CA GLU A 235 3.71 15.52 -10.39
C GLU A 235 2.59 15.17 -9.40
N VAL A 236 2.10 16.19 -8.68
CA VAL A 236 1.00 16.05 -7.73
C VAL A 236 -0.23 16.76 -8.27
N PHE A 237 -1.30 15.99 -8.47
CA PHE A 237 -2.63 16.51 -8.76
C PHE A 237 -3.51 16.47 -7.52
N ASP A 238 -3.88 17.66 -7.02
CA ASP A 238 -4.87 17.79 -5.95
C ASP A 238 -6.23 18.17 -6.54
N GLY A 239 -7.17 17.23 -6.50
CA GLY A 239 -8.51 17.39 -7.02
C GLY A 239 -9.36 18.38 -6.23
N ASN A 240 -8.94 18.74 -5.02
CA ASN A 240 -9.68 19.60 -4.08
C ASN A 240 -11.12 19.10 -3.81
N ASN A 241 -11.30 17.77 -3.74
CA ASN A 241 -12.58 17.07 -3.54
C ASN A 241 -13.65 17.39 -4.61
N ARG A 242 -13.24 17.85 -5.80
CA ARG A 242 -14.14 18.05 -6.94
C ARG A 242 -14.42 16.73 -7.65
N ARG A 243 -15.56 16.68 -8.35
CA ARG A 243 -15.90 15.55 -9.23
C ARG A 243 -15.25 15.76 -10.60
N TYR A 244 -14.74 14.71 -11.20
CA TYR A 244 -14.13 14.69 -12.53
C TYR A 244 -14.79 13.61 -13.39
N ASN A 245 -15.03 13.96 -14.64
CA ASN A 245 -15.59 13.09 -15.66
C ASN A 245 -14.79 13.24 -16.95
N LEU A 246 -14.73 12.19 -17.76
CA LEU A 246 -14.18 12.29 -19.11
C LEU A 246 -15.31 12.62 -20.11
N SER A 247 -15.07 13.60 -20.99
CA SER A 247 -15.98 13.90 -22.10
C SER A 247 -16.07 12.70 -23.03
N GLY A 248 -17.27 12.11 -23.15
CA GLY A 248 -17.48 10.87 -23.89
C GLY A 248 -17.06 9.59 -23.16
N GLY A 249 -16.68 9.69 -21.88
CA GLY A 249 -16.47 8.53 -21.00
C GLY A 249 -17.77 7.76 -20.79
N SER A 250 -17.65 6.45 -20.60
CA SER A 250 -18.78 5.55 -20.33
C SER A 250 -18.29 4.28 -19.62
N GLN A 251 -19.09 3.23 -19.68
CA GLN A 251 -18.81 1.87 -19.18
C GLN A 251 -18.33 0.92 -20.30
N ALA A 252 -17.91 1.46 -21.44
CA ALA A 252 -17.52 0.64 -22.59
C ALA A 252 -16.06 0.21 -22.48
N GLU A 253 -15.76 -0.97 -23.01
CA GLU A 253 -14.39 -1.52 -23.06
C GLU A 253 -13.47 -0.73 -24.01
N GLY A 254 -12.21 -0.54 -23.60
CA GLY A 254 -11.15 0.04 -24.42
C GLY A 254 -11.15 1.57 -24.49
N GLN A 255 -11.83 2.24 -23.55
CA GLN A 255 -11.83 3.69 -23.47
C GLN A 255 -10.52 4.23 -22.87
N PRO A 256 -10.14 5.50 -23.09
CA PRO A 256 -8.97 6.07 -22.44
C PRO A 256 -9.23 6.35 -20.95
N PRO A 257 -8.19 6.36 -20.09
CA PRO A 257 -8.35 6.72 -18.67
C PRO A 257 -8.62 8.23 -18.51
N LEU A 258 -9.20 8.65 -17.38
CA LEU A 258 -9.27 10.07 -17.00
C LEU A 258 -7.88 10.62 -16.72
N PHE A 259 -7.06 9.84 -15.99
CA PHE A 259 -5.74 10.25 -15.55
C PHE A 259 -4.71 9.17 -15.90
N ARG A 260 -3.56 9.60 -16.43
CA ARG A 260 -2.40 8.73 -16.63
C ARG A 260 -1.23 9.28 -15.81
N LEU A 261 -0.73 8.45 -14.90
CA LEU A 261 0.26 8.79 -13.90
C LEU A 261 1.60 8.18 -14.29
N GLN A 262 2.59 9.02 -14.52
CA GLN A 262 3.97 8.60 -14.69
C GLN A 262 4.61 8.26 -13.33
N HIS A 263 5.89 7.87 -13.35
CA HIS A 263 6.61 7.45 -12.14
C HIS A 263 6.58 8.52 -11.03
N ASP A 264 6.27 8.08 -9.82
CA ASP A 264 6.11 8.89 -8.60
C ASP A 264 5.03 9.98 -8.67
N ALA A 265 4.17 9.97 -9.69
CA ALA A 265 3.03 10.89 -9.74
C ALA A 265 2.02 10.56 -8.62
N VAL A 266 1.40 11.60 -8.09
CA VAL A 266 0.41 11.52 -7.02
C VAL A 266 -0.89 12.15 -7.48
N ILE A 267 -2.00 11.46 -7.28
CA ILE A 267 -3.34 12.02 -7.42
C ILE A 267 -4.05 11.90 -6.08
N ARG A 268 -4.69 12.99 -5.64
CA ARG A 268 -5.41 12.99 -4.37
C ARG A 268 -6.64 13.89 -4.33
N ASN A 269 -7.54 13.60 -3.39
CA ASN A 269 -8.76 14.39 -3.14
C ASN A 269 -9.60 14.53 -4.42
N VAL A 270 -9.87 13.41 -5.09
CA VAL A 270 -10.58 13.38 -6.37
C VAL A 270 -11.84 12.55 -6.20
N VAL A 271 -12.97 13.03 -6.73
CA VAL A 271 -14.13 12.18 -6.98
C VAL A 271 -14.22 11.92 -8.48
N ILE A 272 -14.34 10.68 -8.89
CA ILE A 272 -14.59 10.27 -10.27
C ILE A 272 -16.07 9.93 -10.38
N GLY A 273 -16.76 10.66 -11.25
CA GLY A 273 -18.19 10.46 -11.48
C GLY A 273 -18.46 9.29 -12.44
N ASN A 274 -19.70 9.17 -12.87
CA ASN A 274 -20.19 8.08 -13.70
C ASN A 274 -19.70 8.05 -15.16
N LEU A 275 -18.95 9.06 -15.61
CA LEU A 275 -18.25 9.01 -16.90
C LEU A 275 -16.78 8.64 -16.65
N ALA A 276 -16.61 7.55 -15.91
CA ALA A 276 -15.33 7.08 -15.37
C ALA A 276 -14.42 6.42 -16.40
N SER A 277 -14.93 5.99 -17.56
CA SER A 277 -14.09 5.49 -18.66
C SER A 277 -13.18 4.36 -18.18
N ASP A 278 -11.88 4.37 -18.48
CA ASP A 278 -10.89 3.39 -17.97
C ASP A 278 -10.16 3.91 -16.70
N GLY A 279 -10.85 4.73 -15.89
CA GLY A 279 -10.40 5.16 -14.58
C GLY A 279 -9.04 5.88 -14.55
N ILE A 280 -8.13 5.38 -13.70
CA ILE A 280 -6.77 5.91 -13.51
C ILE A 280 -5.73 4.89 -13.94
N HIS A 281 -4.78 5.29 -14.79
CA HIS A 281 -3.66 4.44 -15.20
C HIS A 281 -2.36 4.84 -14.52
N CYS A 282 -1.66 3.87 -13.92
CA CYS A 282 -0.30 4.07 -13.42
C CYS A 282 0.72 3.38 -14.35
N GLU A 283 1.46 4.20 -15.09
CA GLU A 283 2.53 3.76 -16.00
C GLU A 283 3.88 3.58 -15.28
N GLY A 284 4.01 4.14 -14.07
CA GLY A 284 5.13 3.95 -13.16
C GLY A 284 4.67 3.65 -11.74
N SER A 285 5.56 3.81 -10.75
CA SER A 285 5.12 3.91 -9.37
C SER A 285 4.19 5.12 -9.24
N CYS A 286 3.12 5.02 -8.47
CA CYS A 286 2.16 6.11 -8.33
C CYS A 286 1.47 6.04 -6.97
N THR A 287 0.89 7.16 -6.55
CA THR A 287 0.06 7.23 -5.34
C THR A 287 -1.31 7.79 -5.68
N ILE A 288 -2.34 7.10 -5.23
CA ILE A 288 -3.75 7.43 -5.35
C ILE A 288 -4.28 7.56 -3.92
N GLU A 289 -4.52 8.80 -3.48
CA GLU A 289 -4.84 9.09 -2.08
C GLU A 289 -6.18 9.81 -1.92
N ASN A 290 -7.10 9.27 -1.11
CA ASN A 290 -8.43 9.87 -0.93
C ASN A 290 -9.15 10.09 -2.28
N VAL A 291 -9.24 9.03 -3.08
CA VAL A 291 -9.95 9.05 -4.38
C VAL A 291 -11.21 8.20 -4.29
N TRP A 292 -12.31 8.73 -4.80
CA TRP A 292 -13.64 8.13 -4.72
C TRP A 292 -14.25 7.92 -6.11
N TRP A 293 -14.54 6.69 -6.50
CA TRP A 293 -15.27 6.37 -7.74
C TRP A 293 -16.72 6.12 -7.42
N GLU A 294 -17.60 7.02 -7.87
CA GLU A 294 -19.05 6.91 -7.65
C GLU A 294 -19.68 5.77 -8.43
N ASP A 295 -19.13 5.48 -9.60
CA ASP A 295 -19.56 4.44 -10.53
C ASP A 295 -18.32 4.09 -11.38
N ILE A 296 -17.76 2.90 -11.11
CA ILE A 296 -16.53 2.43 -11.76
C ILE A 296 -16.83 2.23 -13.23
N GLY A 297 -15.92 2.68 -14.09
CA GLY A 297 -15.96 2.45 -15.53
C GLY A 297 -15.60 1.01 -15.91
N GLU A 298 -14.67 0.85 -16.87
CA GLU A 298 -14.06 -0.47 -17.13
C GLU A 298 -13.31 -0.99 -15.89
N ASP A 299 -12.48 -0.13 -15.32
CA ASP A 299 -11.67 -0.34 -14.11
C ASP A 299 -11.62 0.97 -13.30
N ALA A 300 -11.47 0.87 -11.96
CA ALA A 300 -11.25 2.07 -11.15
C ALA A 300 -9.81 2.58 -11.35
N ALA A 301 -8.83 1.67 -11.24
CA ALA A 301 -7.45 1.97 -11.57
C ALA A 301 -6.68 0.73 -12.06
N THR A 302 -5.73 0.98 -12.96
CA THR A 302 -4.94 -0.06 -13.64
C THR A 302 -3.44 0.18 -13.48
N ALA A 303 -2.76 -0.78 -12.84
CA ALA A 303 -1.30 -0.81 -12.76
C ALA A 303 -0.70 -1.38 -14.05
N ARG A 304 0.05 -0.55 -14.78
CA ARG A 304 0.63 -0.87 -16.10
C ARG A 304 2.16 -0.85 -16.12
N GLY A 305 2.77 -0.28 -15.09
CA GLY A 305 4.20 -0.04 -15.05
C GLY A 305 5.08 -1.31 -15.14
N PRO A 306 6.37 -1.13 -15.51
CA PRO A 306 7.33 -2.22 -15.59
C PRO A 306 7.69 -2.79 -14.21
N ALA A 307 8.42 -3.90 -14.20
CA ALA A 307 8.85 -4.57 -12.97
C ALA A 307 9.53 -3.59 -11.99
N GLY A 308 9.17 -3.71 -10.71
CA GLY A 308 9.65 -2.83 -9.64
C GLY A 308 8.79 -1.58 -9.40
N THR A 309 7.76 -1.34 -10.23
CA THR A 309 6.80 -0.27 -9.97
C THR A 309 5.81 -0.61 -8.87
N VAL A 310 5.31 0.43 -8.20
CA VAL A 310 4.38 0.27 -7.08
C VAL A 310 3.22 1.25 -7.22
N MET A 311 2.00 0.73 -7.40
CA MET A 311 0.76 1.51 -7.33
C MET A 311 0.23 1.48 -5.89
N ARG A 312 0.15 2.64 -5.23
CA ARG A 312 -0.32 2.77 -3.85
C ARG A 312 -1.68 3.42 -3.83
N ILE A 313 -2.66 2.76 -3.23
CA ILE A 313 -4.00 3.27 -2.99
C ILE A 313 -4.16 3.38 -1.47
N ASN A 314 -4.45 4.58 -0.99
CA ASN A 314 -4.67 4.81 0.43
C ASN A 314 -5.81 5.80 0.67
N CYS A 315 -6.78 5.42 1.49
CA CYS A 315 -8.01 6.17 1.72
C CYS A 315 -8.84 6.37 0.44
N GLY A 316 -10.13 6.10 0.52
CA GLY A 316 -11.04 6.27 -0.61
C GLY A 316 -12.06 5.16 -0.71
N GLY A 317 -12.78 5.14 -1.82
CA GLY A 317 -13.70 4.05 -2.12
C GLY A 317 -14.10 3.98 -3.58
N ALA A 318 -14.58 2.83 -4.01
CA ALA A 318 -15.07 2.63 -5.36
C ALA A 318 -16.35 1.80 -5.35
N PHE A 319 -17.32 2.22 -6.16
CA PHE A 319 -18.66 1.69 -6.14
C PHE A 319 -19.11 1.29 -7.55
N GLN A 320 -20.01 0.31 -7.65
CA GLN A 320 -20.68 -0.08 -8.89
C GLN A 320 -19.70 -0.53 -10.00
N GLY A 321 -18.93 -1.60 -9.77
CA GLY A 321 -18.04 -2.15 -10.79
C GLY A 321 -18.57 -3.46 -11.37
N ASP A 322 -18.74 -3.54 -12.68
CA ASP A 322 -19.31 -4.75 -13.31
C ASP A 322 -18.39 -5.99 -13.18
N ASP A 323 -17.06 -5.82 -13.26
CA ASP A 323 -16.11 -6.93 -13.13
C ASP A 323 -15.05 -6.70 -12.05
N LYS A 324 -14.18 -5.71 -12.19
CA LYS A 324 -13.01 -5.54 -11.31
C LYS A 324 -12.78 -4.08 -10.94
N VAL A 325 -12.37 -3.85 -9.69
CA VAL A 325 -12.04 -2.51 -9.19
C VAL A 325 -10.61 -2.15 -9.61
N PHE A 326 -9.65 -3.01 -9.26
CA PHE A 326 -8.24 -2.79 -9.57
C PHE A 326 -7.68 -3.86 -10.50
N GLN A 327 -7.17 -3.40 -11.63
CA GLN A 327 -6.51 -4.25 -12.63
C GLN A 327 -4.99 -4.12 -12.52
N HIS A 328 -4.27 -5.24 -12.68
CA HIS A 328 -2.81 -5.25 -12.67
C HIS A 328 -2.26 -5.95 -13.92
N ASN A 329 -1.94 -5.14 -14.93
CA ASN A 329 -1.41 -5.58 -16.22
C ASN A 329 0.12 -5.67 -16.21
N GLY A 330 0.76 -4.70 -15.55
CA GLY A 330 2.20 -4.52 -15.44
C GLY A 330 2.91 -5.60 -14.61
N ARG A 331 4.09 -5.25 -14.09
CA ARG A 331 4.86 -6.07 -13.15
C ARG A 331 5.24 -5.20 -11.97
N GLY A 332 5.22 -5.72 -10.75
CA GLY A 332 5.46 -4.92 -9.56
C GLY A 332 4.41 -5.18 -8.50
N ALA A 333 4.09 -4.16 -7.70
CA ALA A 333 3.22 -4.27 -6.55
C ALA A 333 2.04 -3.31 -6.60
N VAL A 334 0.92 -3.75 -6.05
CA VAL A 334 -0.25 -2.91 -5.76
C VAL A 334 -0.51 -2.98 -4.27
N HIS A 335 -0.55 -1.84 -3.59
CA HIS A 335 -0.94 -1.77 -2.18
C HIS A 335 -2.27 -1.05 -2.07
N ILE A 336 -3.27 -1.71 -1.48
CA ILE A 336 -4.60 -1.16 -1.25
C ILE A 336 -4.80 -1.11 0.26
N SER A 337 -4.81 0.10 0.80
CA SER A 337 -4.93 0.34 2.23
C SER A 337 -6.09 1.27 2.54
N ASN A 338 -6.79 1.01 3.63
CA ASN A 338 -7.82 1.91 4.15
C ASN A 338 -8.90 2.26 3.10
N PHE A 339 -9.42 1.25 2.40
CA PHE A 339 -10.28 1.42 1.23
C PHE A 339 -11.66 0.75 1.40
N ILE A 340 -12.69 1.32 0.76
CA ILE A 340 -14.03 0.75 0.69
C ILE A 340 -14.35 0.35 -0.75
N ALA A 341 -14.80 -0.88 -0.98
CA ALA A 341 -15.32 -1.29 -2.30
C ALA A 341 -16.73 -1.85 -2.17
N GLU A 342 -17.66 -1.37 -3.00
CA GLU A 342 -19.04 -1.88 -2.98
C GLU A 342 -19.60 -2.22 -4.36
N ASN A 343 -20.37 -3.31 -4.41
CA ASN A 343 -21.00 -3.84 -5.62
C ASN A 343 -19.98 -4.04 -6.75
N ALA A 344 -19.10 -5.03 -6.60
CA ALA A 344 -18.09 -5.35 -7.60
C ALA A 344 -17.80 -6.85 -7.73
N GLY A 345 -17.52 -7.34 -8.95
CA GLY A 345 -17.13 -8.74 -9.12
C GLY A 345 -15.82 -9.09 -8.39
N LYS A 346 -14.79 -8.24 -8.50
CA LYS A 346 -13.47 -8.46 -7.90
C LYS A 346 -12.88 -7.17 -7.38
N LEU A 347 -12.31 -7.17 -6.19
CA LEU A 347 -11.55 -6.00 -5.73
C LEU A 347 -10.22 -5.86 -6.49
N TYR A 348 -9.47 -6.94 -6.67
CA TYR A 348 -8.20 -6.92 -7.40
C TYR A 348 -8.04 -8.13 -8.32
N ARG A 349 -7.52 -7.90 -9.53
CA ARG A 349 -7.17 -8.96 -10.49
C ARG A 349 -5.81 -8.72 -11.13
N ALA A 350 -4.91 -9.69 -10.96
CA ALA A 350 -3.72 -9.82 -11.80
C ALA A 350 -4.14 -10.22 -13.23
N CYS A 351 -3.61 -9.61 -14.27
CA CYS A 351 -4.07 -9.94 -15.62
C CYS A 351 -3.87 -11.42 -15.97
N GLY A 352 -4.94 -12.08 -16.40
CA GLY A 352 -4.95 -13.51 -16.64
C GLY A 352 -4.43 -13.93 -18.02
N ASP A 353 -4.67 -13.13 -19.05
CA ASP A 353 -4.42 -13.46 -20.45
C ASP A 353 -3.87 -12.27 -21.26
N CYS A 354 -3.14 -11.37 -20.60
CA CYS A 354 -2.55 -10.20 -21.26
C CYS A 354 -1.57 -10.57 -22.39
N THR A 355 -1.39 -9.65 -23.34
CA THR A 355 -0.29 -9.75 -24.31
C THR A 355 1.03 -9.71 -23.55
N GLY A 356 1.94 -10.65 -23.82
CA GLY A 356 3.21 -10.76 -23.07
C GLY A 356 3.00 -11.06 -21.58
N ASN A 357 1.98 -11.84 -21.23
CA ASN A 357 1.67 -12.13 -19.83
C ASN A 357 2.81 -12.85 -19.10
N GLY A 358 2.73 -12.82 -17.78
CA GLY A 358 3.74 -13.33 -16.87
C GLY A 358 3.60 -12.68 -15.50
N GLY A 359 4.63 -12.82 -14.68
CA GLY A 359 4.72 -12.22 -13.34
C GLY A 359 6.18 -12.05 -12.92
N PRO A 360 6.47 -11.96 -11.61
CA PRO A 360 5.48 -11.95 -10.53
C PRO A 360 4.74 -10.61 -10.42
N ARG A 361 3.51 -10.66 -9.92
CA ARG A 361 2.73 -9.52 -9.46
C ARG A 361 2.40 -9.67 -7.98
N TYR A 362 2.58 -8.59 -7.24
CA TYR A 362 2.34 -8.55 -5.80
C TYR A 362 1.12 -7.69 -5.50
N VAL A 363 0.30 -8.13 -4.55
CA VAL A 363 -0.77 -7.31 -3.98
C VAL A 363 -0.76 -7.40 -2.47
N THR A 364 -0.91 -6.25 -1.82
CA THR A 364 -1.15 -6.17 -0.38
C THR A 364 -2.47 -5.45 -0.15
N ILE A 365 -3.34 -6.06 0.64
CA ILE A 365 -4.62 -5.51 1.06
C ILE A 365 -4.61 -5.38 2.57
N GLU A 366 -4.81 -4.17 3.07
CA GLU A 366 -4.78 -3.89 4.50
C GLU A 366 -5.89 -2.93 4.92
N ASN A 367 -6.65 -3.29 5.96
CA ASN A 367 -7.73 -2.44 6.48
C ASN A 367 -8.74 -2.04 5.38
N VAL A 368 -9.21 -3.03 4.62
CA VAL A 368 -10.18 -2.84 3.53
C VAL A 368 -11.54 -3.37 3.95
N ARG A 369 -12.59 -2.70 3.50
CA ARG A 369 -13.97 -3.13 3.70
C ARG A 369 -14.67 -3.32 2.37
N THR A 370 -15.31 -4.47 2.21
CA THR A 370 -16.07 -4.79 1.00
C THR A 370 -17.53 -5.05 1.32
N ASN A 371 -18.41 -4.52 0.48
CA ASN A 371 -19.85 -4.75 0.52
C ASN A 371 -20.30 -5.30 -0.83
N ASP A 372 -20.79 -6.54 -0.88
CA ASP A 372 -21.23 -7.17 -2.13
C ASP A 372 -20.09 -7.28 -3.16
N VAL A 373 -18.99 -7.92 -2.73
CA VAL A 373 -17.84 -8.24 -3.59
C VAL A 373 -17.59 -9.75 -3.61
N ASP A 374 -17.64 -10.37 -4.79
CA ASP A 374 -17.59 -11.82 -4.93
C ASP A 374 -16.20 -12.42 -4.67
N THR A 375 -15.16 -11.74 -5.15
CA THR A 375 -13.75 -12.17 -5.01
C THR A 375 -12.87 -11.02 -4.58
N ILE A 376 -12.09 -11.19 -3.52
CA ILE A 376 -11.24 -10.12 -3.01
C ILE A 376 -9.98 -10.00 -3.88
N VAL A 377 -9.22 -11.08 -4.03
CA VAL A 377 -8.07 -11.11 -4.97
C VAL A 377 -8.11 -12.30 -5.91
N GLY A 378 -7.70 -12.06 -7.17
CA GLY A 378 -7.42 -13.08 -8.17
C GLY A 378 -5.98 -13.01 -8.68
N ILE A 379 -5.15 -14.00 -8.34
CA ILE A 379 -3.71 -14.04 -8.69
C ILE A 379 -3.35 -15.24 -9.58
N ASN A 380 -2.26 -15.15 -10.36
CA ASN A 380 -1.81 -16.25 -11.22
C ASN A 380 -0.65 -17.02 -10.57
N LYS A 381 -0.94 -18.21 -10.05
CA LYS A 381 0.01 -19.03 -9.28
C LYS A 381 1.25 -19.39 -10.08
N ASN A 382 1.07 -19.80 -11.33
CA ASN A 382 2.15 -20.20 -12.23
C ASN A 382 3.11 -19.05 -12.62
N PHE A 383 2.75 -17.81 -12.34
CA PHE A 383 3.60 -16.64 -12.59
C PHE A 383 4.28 -16.13 -11.31
N GLY A 384 4.13 -16.84 -10.19
CA GLY A 384 4.73 -16.45 -8.91
C GLY A 384 4.06 -15.23 -8.29
N ASP A 385 2.80 -14.95 -8.66
CA ASP A 385 2.03 -13.85 -8.06
C ASP A 385 1.79 -14.15 -6.57
N VAL A 386 1.81 -13.10 -5.74
CA VAL A 386 1.60 -13.21 -4.29
C VAL A 386 0.61 -12.16 -3.82
N ALA A 387 -0.33 -12.58 -2.99
CA ALA A 387 -1.28 -11.74 -2.30
C ALA A 387 -1.12 -11.84 -0.78
N VAL A 388 -1.08 -10.70 -0.12
CA VAL A 388 -1.08 -10.57 1.35
C VAL A 388 -2.34 -9.82 1.75
N LEU A 389 -3.16 -10.42 2.62
CA LEU A 389 -4.42 -9.81 3.07
C LEU A 389 -4.43 -9.71 4.59
N ARG A 390 -4.65 -8.52 5.14
CA ARG A 390 -4.71 -8.24 6.57
C ARG A 390 -5.87 -7.33 6.90
N ASN A 391 -6.52 -7.56 8.04
CA ASN A 391 -7.59 -6.71 8.56
C ASN A 391 -8.67 -6.41 7.49
N LEU A 392 -9.24 -7.46 6.91
CA LEU A 392 -10.26 -7.37 5.87
C LEU A 392 -11.64 -7.52 6.50
N THR A 393 -12.57 -6.62 6.21
CA THR A 393 -13.98 -6.78 6.62
C THR A 393 -14.85 -7.03 5.40
N ILE A 394 -15.63 -8.10 5.40
CA ILE A 394 -16.46 -8.52 4.27
C ILE A 394 -17.92 -8.59 4.70
N TYR A 395 -18.76 -7.86 3.98
CA TYR A 395 -20.19 -8.08 3.95
C TYR A 395 -20.61 -8.55 2.55
N HIS A 396 -21.46 -9.56 2.48
CA HIS A 396 -22.08 -10.03 1.25
C HIS A 396 -23.56 -10.35 1.52
N PRO A 397 -24.51 -9.73 0.81
CA PRO A 397 -25.94 -9.84 1.11
C PRO A 397 -26.52 -11.21 0.77
N SER A 398 -25.92 -11.93 -0.18
CA SER A 398 -26.33 -13.28 -0.57
C SER A 398 -25.61 -14.37 0.23
N SER A 399 -26.11 -15.60 0.18
CA SER A 399 -25.42 -16.79 0.71
C SER A 399 -24.19 -17.20 -0.10
N HIS A 400 -23.75 -16.37 -1.05
CA HIS A 400 -22.57 -16.59 -1.85
C HIS A 400 -21.34 -16.73 -0.96
N LYS A 401 -20.48 -17.70 -1.30
CA LYS A 401 -19.22 -17.93 -0.60
C LYS A 401 -18.15 -17.05 -1.24
N VAL A 402 -17.84 -15.93 -0.60
CA VAL A 402 -16.83 -14.97 -1.05
C VAL A 402 -15.46 -15.65 -1.12
N LYS A 403 -14.68 -15.35 -2.15
CA LYS A 403 -13.33 -15.89 -2.35
C LYS A 403 -12.30 -14.87 -1.91
N ALA A 404 -11.64 -15.09 -0.77
CA ALA A 404 -10.60 -14.17 -0.30
C ALA A 404 -9.41 -14.15 -1.25
N CYS A 405 -8.77 -15.30 -1.50
CA CYS A 405 -7.67 -15.41 -2.42
C CYS A 405 -7.91 -16.55 -3.42
N GLN A 406 -8.37 -16.19 -4.62
CA GLN A 406 -8.58 -17.12 -5.71
C GLN A 406 -7.31 -17.20 -6.56
N VAL A 407 -6.78 -18.40 -6.74
CA VAL A 407 -5.62 -18.63 -7.60
C VAL A 407 -6.06 -19.15 -8.97
N TYR A 408 -5.32 -18.72 -9.99
CA TYR A 408 -5.55 -19.00 -11.39
C TYR A 408 -4.29 -19.55 -12.06
N GLN A 409 -4.49 -20.29 -13.15
CA GLN A 409 -3.47 -20.49 -14.18
C GLN A 409 -3.55 -19.32 -15.17
N GLY A 410 -2.55 -18.45 -15.15
CA GLY A 410 -2.37 -17.38 -16.14
C GLY A 410 -1.79 -17.92 -17.44
N VAL A 411 -2.15 -17.29 -18.55
CA VAL A 411 -1.68 -17.62 -19.91
C VAL A 411 -1.21 -16.37 -20.63
N VAL A 412 -0.40 -16.53 -21.67
CA VAL A 412 -0.12 -15.43 -22.61
C VAL A 412 -1.28 -15.34 -23.60
N LYS A 413 -1.69 -14.12 -23.97
CA LYS A 413 -2.80 -13.91 -24.92
C LYS A 413 -2.65 -14.76 -26.18
N GLY A 414 -3.71 -15.49 -26.53
CA GLY A 414 -3.75 -16.37 -27.70
C GLY A 414 -3.03 -17.71 -27.53
N GLN A 415 -2.47 -18.02 -26.36
CA GLN A 415 -1.76 -19.28 -26.05
C GLN A 415 -2.58 -20.19 -25.11
N GLY A 416 -3.91 -20.06 -25.13
CA GLY A 416 -4.83 -20.80 -24.27
C GLY A 416 -5.81 -19.88 -23.54
N SER A 417 -6.48 -20.43 -22.54
CA SER A 417 -7.42 -19.70 -21.68
C SER A 417 -7.03 -19.84 -20.22
N THR A 418 -7.28 -18.80 -19.43
CA THR A 418 -7.09 -18.84 -17.98
C THR A 418 -8.06 -19.82 -17.33
N SER A 419 -7.62 -20.49 -16.27
CA SER A 419 -8.50 -21.35 -15.47
C SER A 419 -8.35 -21.05 -13.98
N ALA A 420 -9.46 -21.11 -13.25
CA ALA A 420 -9.46 -21.07 -11.80
C ALA A 420 -8.95 -22.41 -11.25
N LEU A 421 -8.00 -22.35 -10.30
CA LEU A 421 -7.41 -23.54 -9.69
C LEU A 421 -8.00 -23.84 -8.31
N GLY A 422 -8.46 -22.81 -7.60
CA GLY A 422 -9.07 -22.94 -6.28
C GLY A 422 -8.87 -21.69 -5.42
N VAL A 423 -9.42 -21.72 -4.21
CA VAL A 423 -9.08 -20.73 -3.18
C VAL A 423 -7.92 -21.26 -2.35
N GLU A 424 -7.03 -20.38 -1.90
CA GLU A 424 -5.89 -20.75 -1.06
C GLU A 424 -5.80 -19.85 0.18
N PHE A 425 -5.25 -20.41 1.25
CA PHE A 425 -4.99 -19.74 2.53
C PHE A 425 -3.67 -20.27 3.07
N GLU A 426 -2.90 -19.40 3.74
CA GLU A 426 -1.61 -19.77 4.36
C GLU A 426 -0.63 -20.46 3.38
N THR A 427 -0.63 -20.04 2.11
CA THR A 427 0.32 -20.52 1.08
C THR A 427 1.32 -19.43 0.70
N GLU A 428 2.36 -19.79 -0.06
CA GLU A 428 3.33 -18.82 -0.57
C GLU A 428 2.70 -17.76 -1.49
N ASN A 429 1.62 -18.12 -2.20
CA ASN A 429 0.91 -17.23 -3.12
C ASN A 429 -0.22 -16.48 -2.42
N CYS A 430 -0.88 -17.10 -1.44
CA CYS A 430 -1.99 -16.52 -0.69
C CYS A 430 -1.64 -16.48 0.80
N ASP A 431 -0.93 -15.43 1.19
CA ASP A 431 -0.63 -15.15 2.59
C ASP A 431 -1.84 -14.44 3.22
N VAL A 432 -2.82 -15.24 3.60
CA VAL A 432 -4.02 -14.83 4.32
C VAL A 432 -4.47 -15.94 5.24
N LYS A 433 -4.81 -15.56 6.47
CA LYS A 433 -5.45 -16.45 7.44
C LYS A 433 -6.94 -16.14 7.53
N PRO A 434 -7.77 -17.11 7.91
CA PRO A 434 -9.16 -16.82 8.24
C PRO A 434 -9.28 -15.71 9.29
N SER A 435 -8.40 -15.68 10.29
CA SER A 435 -8.37 -14.67 11.36
C SER A 435 -8.00 -13.25 10.89
N ASP A 436 -7.45 -13.09 9.68
CA ASP A 436 -7.25 -11.78 9.05
C ASP A 436 -8.57 -11.17 8.52
N ILE A 437 -9.65 -11.96 8.51
CA ILE A 437 -10.94 -11.63 7.89
C ILE A 437 -12.04 -11.56 8.96
N THR A 438 -12.81 -10.49 8.92
CA THR A 438 -14.05 -10.30 9.67
C THR A 438 -15.24 -10.35 8.72
N LEU A 439 -16.13 -11.32 8.91
CA LEU A 439 -17.38 -11.46 8.18
C LEU A 439 -18.51 -10.74 8.92
N ILE A 440 -19.32 -9.98 8.19
CA ILE A 440 -20.49 -9.27 8.76
C ILE A 440 -21.78 -10.02 8.43
N GLY A 441 -22.67 -10.16 9.41
CA GLY A 441 -24.01 -10.70 9.22
C GLY A 441 -24.02 -12.14 8.68
N THR A 442 -24.72 -12.37 7.56
CA THR A 442 -24.89 -13.71 6.97
C THR A 442 -23.79 -14.09 5.99
N THR A 443 -22.74 -13.27 5.85
CA THR A 443 -21.64 -13.51 4.90
C THR A 443 -21.00 -14.89 5.12
N ARG A 444 -20.57 -15.52 4.02
CA ARG A 444 -19.85 -16.79 4.02
C ARG A 444 -18.57 -16.66 3.21
N LEU A 445 -17.51 -17.31 3.69
CA LEU A 445 -16.24 -17.39 2.98
C LEU A 445 -16.10 -18.77 2.33
N ASN A 446 -15.54 -18.82 1.13
CA ASN A 446 -15.12 -20.06 0.51
C ASN A 446 -13.83 -20.54 1.20
N MET A 447 -13.92 -21.70 1.87
CA MET A 447 -12.86 -22.32 2.66
C MET A 447 -12.34 -23.63 2.03
N ASP A 448 -12.70 -23.93 0.79
CA ASP A 448 -12.49 -25.26 0.18
C ASP A 448 -11.00 -25.66 0.08
N GLY A 449 -10.08 -24.69 0.07
CA GLY A 449 -8.62 -24.91 0.08
C GLY A 449 -7.93 -24.69 1.43
N TYR A 450 -8.67 -24.51 2.52
CA TYR A 450 -8.10 -24.35 3.85
C TYR A 450 -8.18 -25.66 4.65
N THR A 451 -7.04 -26.11 5.19
CA THR A 451 -6.94 -27.34 5.99
C THR A 451 -6.69 -27.09 7.48
N GLY A 452 -6.58 -25.82 7.90
CA GLY A 452 -6.36 -25.47 9.30
C GLY A 452 -7.65 -25.45 10.12
N SER A 453 -7.53 -25.09 11.40
CA SER A 453 -8.65 -25.04 12.35
C SER A 453 -9.25 -23.65 12.55
N ASP A 454 -8.52 -22.59 12.16
CA ASP A 454 -8.95 -21.23 12.44
C ASP A 454 -10.18 -20.87 11.61
N GLN A 455 -11.02 -20.00 12.16
CA GLN A 455 -12.23 -19.52 11.49
C GLN A 455 -12.15 -18.01 11.31
N PRO A 456 -12.85 -17.45 10.31
CA PRO A 456 -13.00 -16.01 10.22
C PRO A 456 -13.67 -15.45 11.46
N ASN A 457 -13.31 -14.22 11.82
CA ASN A 457 -14.06 -13.48 12.83
C ASN A 457 -15.47 -13.21 12.28
N VAL A 458 -16.49 -13.29 13.12
CA VAL A 458 -17.86 -12.97 12.73
C VAL A 458 -18.36 -11.83 13.60
N SER A 459 -18.73 -10.73 12.98
CA SER A 459 -19.42 -9.63 13.65
C SER A 459 -20.91 -9.67 13.29
N PRO A 460 -21.80 -9.42 14.27
CA PRO A 460 -23.24 -9.47 14.09
C PRO A 460 -23.75 -8.49 13.03
#